data_AF-A0A521E0L6-F1
#
_entry.id   AF-A0A521E0L6-F1
#
_cell.length_a   1.000
_cell.length_b   1.000
_cell.length_c   1.000
_cell.angle_alpha   90.00
_cell.angle_beta   90.00
_cell.angle_gamma   90.00
#
_symmetry.space_group_name_H-M   'P 1'
#
loop_
_entity.id
_entity.type
_entity.pdbx_description
1 polymer ?
#
loop_
_entity_poly.entity_id
_entity_poly.type
_entity_poly.pdbx_seq_one_letter_code
_entity_poly.pdbx_strand_id
1 'polypeptide(L)'
;MTDLRDGFLYHPESVATTAQLERLLAGEHNTAFDDPFGAAVQEAEQELRDEEEKERKALERLNLIRAKIERLKAHKVEVEKAVHHFLDTGKIEDVLLPACRELISNEWRAFSAADAPAKEQEIKDAHDTLSDQLGDDWEISETKADDKFVYVTIKRLRAVAAPERPYADEIVACITEKVRAAFKTYRLDFKTRARPLRLMAVAASPRASP
;
A
#
# COMPACT_ATOMS: atom_id res chain seq x y z
N MET A 1 -39.96 14.02 -10.77
CA MET A 1 -38.60 13.49 -10.63
C MET A 1 -37.83 14.47 -9.79
N THR A 2 -37.71 14.16 -8.51
CA THR A 2 -37.13 15.00 -7.46
C THR A 2 -35.62 14.76 -7.42
N ASP A 3 -34.87 15.81 -7.71
CA ASP A 3 -33.42 15.85 -7.62
C ASP A 3 -32.95 15.46 -6.21
N LEU A 4 -32.01 14.51 -6.14
CA LEU A 4 -31.22 14.17 -4.94
C LEU A 4 -30.28 15.33 -4.59
N ARG A 5 -30.84 16.45 -4.12
CA ARG A 5 -30.13 17.65 -3.67
C ARG A 5 -30.59 18.17 -2.32
N ASP A 6 -31.10 17.30 -1.46
CA ASP A 6 -31.27 17.63 -0.06
C ASP A 6 -30.10 17.13 0.78
N GLY A 7 -29.62 18.00 1.65
CA GLY A 7 -28.34 17.93 2.32
C GLY A 7 -28.22 16.71 3.22
N PHE A 8 -27.32 15.80 2.83
CA PHE A 8 -27.04 14.58 3.57
C PHE A 8 -26.22 14.80 4.86
N LEU A 9 -25.57 15.96 5.03
CA LEU A 9 -24.79 16.32 6.23
C LEU A 9 -24.67 17.84 6.46
N TYR A 10 -25.40 18.68 5.73
CA TYR A 10 -25.21 20.15 5.78
C TYR A 10 -26.54 20.87 5.97
N HIS A 11 -26.84 21.25 7.20
CA HIS A 11 -27.66 22.44 7.46
C HIS A 11 -26.71 23.63 7.62
N PRO A 12 -26.88 24.72 6.85
CA PRO A 12 -25.96 25.85 6.86
C PRO A 12 -25.91 26.63 8.18
N GLU A 13 -26.71 26.27 9.19
CA GLU A 13 -26.80 27.01 10.46
C GLU A 13 -26.42 26.22 11.74
N SER A 14 -26.05 24.95 11.68
CA SER A 14 -25.74 24.20 12.92
C SER A 14 -24.49 23.31 12.81
N VAL A 15 -23.36 23.87 13.22
CA VAL A 15 -22.06 23.19 13.33
C VAL A 15 -21.92 22.44 14.67
N ALA A 16 -22.94 22.44 15.54
CA ALA A 16 -22.83 21.93 16.90
C ALA A 16 -23.58 20.61 17.10
N THR A 17 -22.91 19.64 17.73
CA THR A 17 -23.48 18.38 18.27
C THR A 17 -24.70 18.59 19.17
N THR A 18 -24.92 19.81 19.66
CA THR A 18 -26.10 20.20 20.44
C THR A 18 -27.39 20.23 19.64
N ALA A 19 -27.33 20.45 18.32
CA ALA A 19 -28.52 20.48 17.46
C ALA A 19 -29.20 19.09 17.31
N GLN A 20 -28.42 18.00 17.39
CA GLN A 20 -28.97 16.64 17.47
C GLN A 20 -29.70 16.38 18.79
N LEU A 21 -29.13 16.85 19.91
CA LEU A 21 -29.75 16.72 21.24
C LEU A 21 -31.04 17.56 21.36
N GLU A 22 -31.09 18.73 20.74
CA GLU A 22 -32.28 19.58 20.73
C GLU A 22 -33.44 18.97 19.94
N ARG A 23 -33.19 18.27 18.81
CA ARG A 23 -34.22 17.51 18.09
C ARG A 23 -34.75 16.32 18.87
N LEU A 24 -33.87 15.59 19.57
CA LEU A 24 -34.26 14.50 20.46
C LEU A 24 -35.20 15.00 21.58
N LEU A 25 -34.94 16.19 22.11
CA LEU A 25 -35.80 16.85 23.11
C LEU A 25 -37.11 17.41 22.53
N ALA A 26 -37.13 17.81 21.25
CA ALA A 26 -38.31 18.35 20.56
C ALA A 26 -39.29 17.27 20.03
N GLY A 27 -38.93 15.98 20.08
CA GLY A 27 -39.81 14.87 19.68
C GLY A 27 -39.87 14.60 18.17
N GLU A 28 -39.14 15.36 17.36
CA GLU A 28 -38.94 15.13 15.92
C GLU A 28 -37.74 14.18 15.69
N HIS A 29 -37.70 13.06 16.43
CA HIS A 29 -36.57 12.13 16.33
C HIS A 29 -36.58 11.45 14.95
N ASN A 30 -35.41 11.22 14.38
CA ASN A 30 -35.23 10.23 13.34
C ASN A 30 -34.37 9.10 13.90
N THR A 31 -34.98 7.97 14.28
CA THR A 31 -34.32 6.82 14.94
C THR A 31 -33.08 6.35 14.20
N ALA A 32 -33.06 6.48 12.87
CA ALA A 32 -31.95 6.02 12.05
C ALA A 32 -30.73 6.97 12.05
N PHE A 33 -30.90 8.24 12.45
CA PHE A 33 -29.86 9.29 12.36
C PHE A 33 -29.54 9.97 13.69
N ASP A 34 -30.41 9.83 14.70
CA ASP A 34 -30.26 10.44 16.03
C ASP A 34 -29.88 9.42 17.12
N ASP A 35 -29.48 8.21 16.74
CA ASP A 35 -28.91 7.22 17.67
C ASP A 35 -27.37 7.18 17.55
N PRO A 36 -26.64 8.03 18.31
CA PRO A 36 -25.19 8.04 18.30
C PRO A 36 -24.60 6.73 18.86
N PHE A 37 -25.36 5.98 19.66
CA PHE A 37 -24.90 4.72 20.24
C PHE A 37 -25.04 3.58 19.23
N GLY A 38 -26.12 3.55 18.45
CA GLY A 38 -26.31 2.59 17.36
C GLY A 38 -25.19 2.64 16.30
N ALA A 39 -24.76 3.84 15.91
CA ALA A 39 -23.64 4.02 14.98
C ALA A 39 -22.32 3.50 15.57
N ALA A 40 -22.02 3.82 16.83
CA ALA A 40 -20.82 3.34 17.51
C ALA A 40 -20.81 1.81 17.70
N VAL A 41 -21.97 1.21 17.98
CA VAL A 41 -22.13 -0.25 18.06
C VAL A 41 -21.89 -0.90 16.69
N GLN A 42 -22.44 -0.34 15.62
CA GLN A 42 -22.22 -0.85 14.26
C GLN A 42 -20.76 -0.73 13.80
N GLU A 43 -20.08 0.35 14.17
CA GLU A 43 -18.64 0.53 13.90
C GLU A 43 -17.83 -0.54 14.64
N ALA A 44 -18.08 -0.76 15.93
CA ALA A 44 -17.42 -1.81 16.70
C ALA A 44 -17.72 -3.23 16.18
N GLU A 45 -18.97 -3.50 15.77
CA GLU A 45 -19.35 -4.77 15.14
C GLU A 45 -18.66 -4.97 13.78
N GLN A 46 -18.47 -3.89 13.01
CA GLN A 46 -17.76 -3.95 11.74
C GLN A 46 -16.27 -4.23 11.97
N GLU A 47 -15.63 -3.52 12.90
CA GLU A 47 -14.24 -3.76 13.28
C GLU A 47 -14.02 -5.20 13.77
N LEU A 48 -14.93 -5.71 14.61
CA LEU A 48 -14.88 -7.10 15.05
C LEU A 48 -14.95 -8.08 13.88
N ARG A 49 -15.90 -7.89 12.95
CA ARG A 49 -16.02 -8.75 11.75
C ARG A 49 -14.78 -8.70 10.88
N ASP A 50 -14.19 -7.52 10.70
CA ASP A 50 -12.99 -7.34 9.90
C ASP A 50 -11.79 -8.06 10.54
N GLU A 51 -11.65 -8.02 11.88
CA GLU A 51 -10.61 -8.75 12.61
C GLU A 51 -10.86 -10.27 12.61
N GLU A 52 -12.10 -10.74 12.77
CA GLU A 52 -12.45 -12.17 12.64
C GLU A 52 -12.12 -12.71 11.24
N GLU A 53 -12.35 -11.90 10.19
CA GLU A 53 -11.95 -12.28 8.84
C GLU A 53 -10.43 -12.35 8.67
N LYS A 54 -9.67 -11.44 9.30
CA LYS A 54 -8.20 -11.50 9.31
C LYS A 54 -7.71 -12.76 10.04
N GLU A 55 -8.32 -13.11 11.17
CA GLU A 55 -8.02 -14.34 11.91
C GLU A 55 -8.24 -15.58 11.03
N ARG A 56 -9.41 -15.68 10.37
CA ARG A 56 -9.72 -16.78 9.47
C ARG A 56 -8.68 -16.91 8.35
N LYS A 57 -8.32 -15.81 7.69
CA LYS A 57 -7.29 -15.79 6.64
C LYS A 57 -5.92 -16.23 7.18
N ALA A 58 -5.56 -15.81 8.40
CA ALA A 58 -4.32 -16.22 9.04
C ALA A 58 -4.29 -17.73 9.34
N LEU A 59 -5.40 -18.29 9.84
CA LEU A 59 -5.54 -19.73 10.10
C LEU A 59 -5.46 -20.56 8.81
N GLU A 60 -6.09 -20.13 7.73
CA GLU A 60 -5.96 -20.77 6.42
C GLU A 60 -4.49 -20.78 5.94
N ARG A 61 -3.81 -19.64 6.07
CA ARG A 61 -2.38 -19.52 5.72
C ARG A 61 -1.51 -20.43 6.58
N LEU A 62 -1.82 -20.53 7.86
CA LEU A 62 -1.13 -21.42 8.80
C LEU A 62 -1.32 -22.89 8.40
N ASN A 63 -2.52 -23.29 8.01
CA ASN A 63 -2.80 -24.65 7.52
C ASN A 63 -2.03 -24.97 6.23
N LEU A 64 -1.95 -24.02 5.29
CA LEU A 64 -1.13 -24.17 4.08
C LEU A 64 0.35 -24.35 4.42
N ILE A 65 0.87 -23.58 5.36
CA ILE A 65 2.25 -23.70 5.84
C ILE A 65 2.48 -25.07 6.49
N ARG A 66 1.57 -25.53 7.37
CA ARG A 66 1.65 -26.86 7.99
C ARG A 66 1.67 -27.98 6.95
N ALA A 67 0.77 -27.93 5.96
CA ALA A 67 0.74 -28.91 4.87
C ALA A 67 2.04 -28.90 4.05
N LYS A 68 2.61 -27.72 3.80
CA LYS A 68 3.91 -27.58 3.11
C LYS A 68 5.05 -28.19 3.95
N ILE A 69 5.06 -27.96 5.26
CA ILE A 69 6.06 -28.54 6.17
C ILE A 69 6.00 -30.07 6.12
N GLU A 70 4.81 -30.67 6.18
CA GLU A 70 4.69 -32.13 6.12
C GLU A 70 5.17 -32.71 4.78
N ARG A 71 4.87 -32.04 3.66
CA ARG A 71 5.43 -32.42 2.34
C ARG A 71 6.96 -32.34 2.33
N LEU A 72 7.53 -31.27 2.88
CA LEU A 72 8.99 -31.09 2.94
C LEU A 72 9.66 -32.11 3.86
N LYS A 73 9.03 -32.49 4.98
CA LYS A 73 9.53 -33.57 5.84
C LYS A 73 9.54 -34.90 5.10
N ALA A 74 8.46 -35.24 4.39
CA ALA A 74 8.40 -36.47 3.60
C ALA A 74 9.49 -36.50 2.52
N HIS A 75 9.66 -35.39 1.79
CA HIS A 75 10.70 -35.26 0.78
C HIS A 75 12.12 -35.33 1.39
N LYS A 76 12.33 -34.74 2.56
CA LYS A 76 13.62 -34.87 3.28
C LYS A 76 13.95 -36.34 3.57
N VAL A 77 12.98 -37.11 4.07
CA VAL A 77 13.17 -38.55 4.34
C VAL A 77 13.46 -39.32 3.05
N GLU A 78 12.82 -38.96 1.94
CA GLU A 78 13.10 -39.53 0.62
C GLU A 78 14.54 -39.25 0.16
N VAL A 79 14.99 -38.00 0.28
CA VAL A 79 16.38 -37.61 0.00
C VAL A 79 17.37 -38.37 0.90
N GLU A 80 17.10 -38.47 2.21
CA GLU A 80 17.97 -39.22 3.14
C GLU A 80 18.09 -40.69 2.75
N LYS A 81 16.98 -41.33 2.35
CA LYS A 81 17.01 -42.70 1.83
C LYS A 81 17.80 -42.82 0.55
N ALA A 82 17.61 -41.89 -0.40
CA ALA A 82 18.34 -41.87 -1.66
C ALA A 82 19.85 -41.68 -1.43
N VAL A 83 20.24 -40.84 -0.47
CA VAL A 83 21.65 -40.66 -0.07
C VAL A 83 22.21 -41.96 0.49
N HIS A 84 21.50 -42.65 1.38
CA HIS A 84 21.94 -43.95 1.90
C HIS A 84 22.06 -44.99 0.79
N HIS A 85 21.09 -45.05 -0.13
CA HIS A 85 21.13 -45.96 -1.27
C HIS A 85 22.33 -45.67 -2.20
N PHE A 86 22.64 -44.39 -2.42
CA PHE A 86 23.83 -43.99 -3.17
C PHE A 86 25.13 -44.43 -2.48
N LEU A 87 25.23 -44.28 -1.15
CA LEU A 87 26.41 -44.73 -0.41
C LEU A 87 26.62 -46.24 -0.50
N ASP A 88 25.53 -47.01 -0.50
CA ASP A 88 25.60 -48.49 -0.56
C ASP A 88 25.83 -49.03 -1.97
N THR A 89 25.30 -48.37 -3.00
CA THR A 89 25.25 -48.92 -4.37
C THR A 89 26.01 -48.12 -5.42
N GLY A 90 26.41 -46.89 -5.10
CA GLY A 90 27.00 -45.93 -6.04
C GLY A 90 26.02 -45.37 -7.09
N LYS A 91 24.73 -45.70 -7.03
CA LYS A 91 23.72 -45.22 -7.98
C LYS A 91 23.09 -43.91 -7.51
N ILE A 92 23.11 -42.90 -8.38
CA ILE A 92 22.49 -41.60 -8.11
C ILE A 92 21.03 -41.67 -8.56
N GLU A 93 20.11 -41.41 -7.62
CA GLU A 93 18.69 -41.27 -7.91
C GLU A 93 18.34 -39.83 -8.31
N ASP A 94 17.29 -39.66 -9.13
CA ASP A 94 16.86 -38.34 -9.64
C ASP A 94 16.53 -37.35 -8.52
N VAL A 95 16.07 -37.85 -7.37
CA VAL A 95 15.76 -37.04 -6.16
C VAL A 95 17.00 -36.32 -5.61
N LEU A 96 18.20 -36.85 -5.87
CA LEU A 96 19.47 -36.26 -5.46
C LEU A 96 19.97 -35.20 -6.43
N LEU A 97 19.39 -35.08 -7.62
CA LEU A 97 19.79 -34.07 -8.60
C LEU A 97 19.20 -32.72 -8.17
N PRO A 98 20.05 -31.76 -7.75
CA PRO A 98 19.56 -30.44 -7.39
C PRO A 98 19.00 -29.73 -8.62
N ALA A 99 17.98 -28.91 -8.44
CA ALA A 99 17.50 -28.04 -9.50
C ALA A 99 18.64 -27.13 -9.97
N CYS A 100 18.87 -27.03 -11.29
CA CYS A 100 19.98 -26.25 -11.85
C CYS A 100 20.00 -24.78 -11.35
N ARG A 101 18.84 -24.20 -11.06
CA ARG A 101 18.72 -22.87 -10.48
C ARG A 101 19.35 -22.74 -9.09
N GLU A 102 19.25 -23.77 -8.26
CA GLU A 102 19.87 -23.79 -6.92
C GLU A 102 21.39 -23.91 -7.02
N LEU A 103 21.90 -24.72 -7.97
CA LEU A 103 23.35 -24.78 -8.25
C LEU A 103 23.89 -23.40 -8.66
N ILE A 104 23.24 -22.75 -9.63
CA ILE A 104 23.61 -21.41 -10.07
C ILE A 104 23.56 -20.43 -8.90
N SER A 105 22.50 -20.47 -8.08
CA SER A 105 22.38 -19.54 -6.94
C SER A 105 23.49 -19.74 -5.92
N ASN A 106 23.93 -20.98 -5.68
CA ASN A 106 25.03 -21.28 -4.78
C ASN A 106 26.38 -20.84 -5.35
N GLU A 107 26.62 -21.04 -6.65
CA GLU A 107 27.80 -20.53 -7.34
C GLU A 107 27.87 -19.01 -7.27
N TRP A 108 26.75 -18.32 -7.52
CA TRP A 108 26.66 -16.86 -7.38
C TRP A 108 26.94 -16.41 -5.95
N ARG A 109 26.40 -17.08 -4.92
CA ARG A 109 26.71 -16.75 -3.52
C ARG A 109 28.19 -16.93 -3.21
N ALA A 110 28.80 -18.02 -3.68
CA ALA A 110 30.22 -18.27 -3.47
C ALA A 110 31.07 -17.21 -4.18
N PHE A 111 30.72 -16.86 -5.41
CA PHE A 111 31.36 -15.80 -6.18
C PHE A 111 31.23 -14.44 -5.48
N SER A 112 30.01 -14.04 -5.10
CA SER A 112 29.78 -12.78 -4.38
C SER A 112 30.48 -12.72 -3.03
N ALA A 113 30.59 -13.83 -2.31
CA ALA A 113 31.32 -13.89 -1.03
C ALA A 113 32.84 -13.73 -1.23
N ALA A 114 33.39 -14.31 -2.30
CA ALA A 114 34.80 -14.14 -2.66
C ALA A 114 35.11 -12.71 -3.16
N ASP A 115 34.14 -12.07 -3.80
CA ASP A 115 34.25 -10.73 -4.42
C ASP A 115 33.91 -9.58 -3.45
N ALA A 116 33.22 -9.88 -2.34
CA ALA A 116 32.89 -8.92 -1.29
C ALA A 116 34.08 -8.06 -0.79
N PRO A 117 35.27 -8.62 -0.46
CA PRO A 117 36.38 -7.80 0.02
C PRO A 117 36.94 -6.85 -1.06
N ALA A 118 36.89 -7.25 -2.33
CA ALA A 118 37.32 -6.39 -3.44
C ALA A 118 36.36 -5.20 -3.60
N LYS A 119 35.05 -5.45 -3.57
CA LYS A 119 34.03 -4.39 -3.61
C LYS A 119 34.08 -3.46 -2.42
N GLU A 120 34.32 -3.97 -1.21
CA GLU A 120 34.52 -3.13 -0.03
C GLU A 120 35.73 -2.20 -0.19
N GLN A 121 36.81 -2.68 -0.82
CA GLN A 121 37.98 -1.86 -1.11
C GLN A 121 37.67 -0.80 -2.18
N GLU A 122 36.99 -1.15 -3.27
CA GLU A 122 36.58 -0.19 -4.30
C GLU A 122 35.65 0.90 -3.75
N ILE A 123 34.74 0.55 -2.83
CA ILE A 123 33.87 1.51 -2.13
C ILE A 123 34.71 2.47 -1.28
N LYS A 124 35.71 1.96 -0.56
CA LYS A 124 36.61 2.79 0.26
C LYS A 124 37.45 3.71 -0.62
N ASP A 125 38.07 3.18 -1.66
CA ASP A 125 38.92 3.94 -2.57
C ASP A 125 38.12 5.07 -3.27
N ALA A 126 36.89 4.78 -3.69
CA ALA A 126 35.99 5.78 -4.27
C ALA A 126 35.54 6.83 -3.25
N HIS A 127 35.25 6.40 -2.02
CA HIS A 127 34.88 7.31 -0.93
C HIS A 127 36.04 8.26 -0.60
N ASP A 128 37.25 7.74 -0.42
CA ASP A 128 38.44 8.52 -0.06
C ASP A 128 38.83 9.48 -1.18
N THR A 129 38.83 9.00 -2.44
CA THR A 129 39.10 9.85 -3.61
C THR A 129 38.12 11.01 -3.73
N LEU A 130 36.82 10.76 -3.49
CA LEU A 130 35.81 11.81 -3.53
C LEU A 130 35.90 12.72 -2.32
N SER A 131 36.21 12.20 -1.13
CA SER A 131 36.41 13.00 0.07
C SER A 131 37.58 13.97 -0.08
N ASP A 132 38.65 13.57 -0.77
CA ASP A 132 39.81 14.43 -1.05
C ASP A 132 39.51 15.51 -2.09
N GLN A 133 38.61 15.24 -3.04
CA GLN A 133 38.23 16.17 -4.11
C GLN A 133 37.11 17.13 -3.73
N LEU A 134 36.27 16.73 -2.76
CA LEU A 134 35.14 17.51 -2.28
C LEU A 134 35.60 18.43 -1.13
N GLY A 135 35.30 19.73 -1.23
CA GLY A 135 35.55 20.66 -0.12
C GLY A 135 34.55 20.50 1.03
N ASP A 136 34.83 21.14 2.17
CA ASP A 136 34.13 21.00 3.46
C ASP A 136 32.59 21.18 3.43
N ASP A 137 32.06 21.83 2.38
CA ASP A 137 30.63 22.04 2.18
C ASP A 137 29.88 20.78 1.70
N TRP A 138 30.59 19.70 1.36
CA TRP A 138 30.04 18.51 0.74
C TRP A 138 30.26 17.28 1.63
N GLU A 139 29.21 16.49 1.81
CA GLU A 139 29.18 15.29 2.65
C GLU A 139 28.80 14.08 1.78
N ILE A 140 29.62 13.03 1.82
CA ILE A 140 29.28 11.75 1.20
C ILE A 140 28.34 11.00 2.15
N SER A 141 27.11 10.76 1.70
CA SER A 141 26.03 10.23 2.54
C SER A 141 25.80 8.73 2.39
N GLU A 142 26.07 8.18 1.20
CA GLU A 142 25.94 6.75 0.95
C GLU A 142 26.82 6.34 -0.22
N THR A 143 27.54 5.23 -0.07
CA THR A 143 28.36 4.63 -1.13
C THR A 143 27.99 3.17 -1.29
N LYS A 144 27.65 2.74 -2.50
CA LYS A 144 27.29 1.35 -2.84
C LYS A 144 27.99 0.94 -4.13
N ALA A 145 28.37 -0.32 -4.26
CA ALA A 145 28.95 -0.85 -5.49
C ALA A 145 28.10 -1.98 -6.06
N ASP A 146 27.99 -2.02 -7.39
CA ASP A 146 27.56 -3.21 -8.14
C ASP A 146 28.78 -3.79 -8.91
N ASP A 147 28.55 -4.76 -9.79
CA ASP A 147 29.63 -5.41 -10.56
C ASP A 147 30.34 -4.48 -11.57
N LYS A 148 29.81 -3.27 -11.82
CA LYS A 148 30.28 -2.36 -12.88
C LYS A 148 30.52 -0.93 -12.43
N PHE A 149 29.86 -0.49 -11.36
CA PHE A 149 29.80 0.89 -10.94
C PHE A 149 29.81 1.01 -9.42
N VAL A 150 30.50 2.05 -8.94
CA VAL A 150 30.36 2.55 -7.58
C VAL A 150 29.43 3.76 -7.61
N TYR A 151 28.29 3.65 -6.96
CA TYR A 151 27.32 4.72 -6.77
C TYR A 151 27.65 5.49 -5.50
N VAL A 152 27.85 6.80 -5.64
CA VAL A 152 28.15 7.69 -4.51
C VAL A 152 27.08 8.77 -4.43
N THR A 153 26.44 8.89 -3.28
CA THR A 153 25.43 9.93 -3.01
C THR A 153 26.05 11.04 -2.19
N ILE A 154 26.23 12.21 -2.81
CA ILE A 154 26.84 13.39 -2.18
C ILE A 154 25.74 14.39 -1.83
N LYS A 155 25.81 14.96 -0.62
CA LYS A 155 24.96 16.06 -0.14
C LYS A 155 25.81 17.31 -0.01
N ARG A 156 25.20 18.47 -0.25
CA ARG A 156 25.84 19.76 0.06
C ARG A 156 25.14 20.39 1.25
N LEU A 157 25.92 20.83 2.23
CA LEU A 157 25.44 21.69 3.30
C LEU A 157 24.89 22.98 2.68
N ARG A 158 23.68 23.36 3.07
CA ARG A 158 23.08 24.61 2.61
C ARG A 158 23.72 25.76 3.36
N ALA A 159 24.17 26.78 2.64
CA ALA A 159 24.62 28.05 3.25
C ALA A 159 23.48 28.80 3.96
N VAL A 160 22.22 28.50 3.62
CA VAL A 160 21.01 29.12 4.20
C VAL A 160 20.12 28.02 4.77
N ALA A 161 19.59 28.24 5.97
CA ALA A 161 18.63 27.33 6.61
C ALA A 161 17.48 27.01 5.65
N ALA A 162 17.09 25.73 5.59
CA ALA A 162 15.93 25.35 4.80
C ALA A 162 14.70 26.12 5.32
N PRO A 163 13.82 26.64 4.44
CA PRO A 163 12.57 27.24 4.88
C PRO A 163 11.82 26.21 5.73
N GLU A 164 11.23 26.66 6.84
CA GLU A 164 10.43 25.80 7.71
C GLU A 164 9.43 25.03 6.85
N ARG A 165 9.39 23.71 7.04
CA ARG A 165 8.39 22.91 6.36
C ARG A 165 7.02 23.40 6.87
N PRO A 166 6.11 23.81 5.98
CA PRO A 166 4.75 24.12 6.42
C PRO A 166 4.19 22.91 7.16
N TYR A 167 3.46 23.15 8.25
CA TYR A 167 2.87 22.08 9.03
C TYR A 167 1.94 21.25 8.14
N ALA A 168 1.74 19.96 8.49
CA ALA A 168 0.93 19.05 7.70
C ALA A 168 -0.44 19.65 7.34
N ASP A 169 -1.03 20.41 8.27
CA ASP A 169 -2.31 21.08 8.10
C ASP A 169 -2.28 22.20 7.05
N GLU A 170 -1.17 22.94 6.96
CA GLU A 170 -0.97 24.00 5.96
C GLU A 170 -0.75 23.41 4.56
N ILE A 171 -0.04 22.28 4.48
CA ILE A 171 0.14 21.52 3.23
C ILE A 171 -1.22 20.99 2.75
N VAL A 172 -2.00 20.39 3.66
CA VAL A 172 -3.34 19.87 3.35
C VAL A 172 -4.27 21.01 2.90
N ALA A 173 -4.25 22.16 3.58
CA ALA A 173 -5.03 23.32 3.18
C ALA A 173 -4.64 23.83 1.78
N CYS A 174 -3.33 23.95 1.50
CA CYS A 174 -2.83 24.40 0.21
C CYS A 174 -3.17 23.41 -0.93
N ILE A 175 -3.04 22.10 -0.69
CA ILE A 175 -3.44 21.07 -1.65
C ILE A 175 -4.95 21.11 -1.88
N THR A 176 -5.74 21.23 -0.81
CA THR A 176 -7.21 21.29 -0.89
C THR A 176 -7.68 22.51 -1.67
N GLU A 177 -7.07 23.68 -1.45
CA GLU A 177 -7.31 24.91 -2.22
C GLU A 177 -6.98 24.71 -3.70
N LYS A 178 -5.82 24.13 -4.03
CA LYS A 178 -5.42 23.86 -5.43
C LYS A 178 -6.35 22.87 -6.12
N VAL A 179 -6.73 21.80 -5.43
CA VAL A 179 -7.69 20.81 -5.94
C VAL A 179 -9.05 21.48 -6.14
N ARG A 180 -9.53 22.26 -5.18
CA ARG A 180 -10.81 22.98 -5.28
C ARG A 180 -10.81 23.99 -6.42
N ALA A 181 -9.71 24.69 -6.65
CA ALA A 181 -9.53 25.59 -7.79
C ALA A 181 -9.59 24.81 -9.11
N ALA A 182 -8.85 23.71 -9.24
CA ALA A 182 -8.86 22.86 -10.44
C ALA A 182 -10.27 22.30 -10.73
N PHE A 183 -10.99 21.83 -9.71
CA PHE A 183 -12.36 21.33 -9.86
C PHE A 183 -13.38 22.43 -10.17
N LYS A 184 -13.19 23.67 -9.69
CA LYS A 184 -14.01 24.82 -10.09
C LYS A 184 -13.86 25.09 -11.59
N THR A 185 -12.63 25.03 -12.11
CA THR A 185 -12.34 25.17 -13.54
C THR A 185 -12.97 24.03 -14.33
N TYR A 186 -12.82 22.78 -13.86
CA TYR A 186 -13.40 21.59 -14.49
C TYR A 186 -14.94 21.64 -14.55
N ARG A 187 -15.58 22.18 -13.49
CA ARG A 187 -17.04 22.37 -13.42
C ARG A 187 -17.54 23.43 -14.41
N LEU A 188 -16.75 24.46 -14.69
CA LEU A 188 -17.08 25.48 -15.69
C LEU A 188 -17.01 24.91 -17.11
N ASP A 189 -16.00 24.07 -17.40
CA ASP A 189 -15.84 23.42 -18.70
C ASP A 189 -16.93 22.37 -18.99
N PHE A 190 -17.50 21.73 -17.97
CA PHE A 190 -18.58 20.76 -18.13
C PHE A 190 -19.98 21.39 -18.28
N LYS A 191 -20.19 22.62 -17.81
CA LYS A 191 -21.47 23.33 -17.97
C LYS A 191 -21.84 23.57 -19.44
N THR A 192 -20.84 23.71 -20.32
CA THR A 192 -21.06 23.92 -21.76
C THR A 192 -21.21 22.62 -22.55
N ARG A 193 -20.87 21.45 -21.97
CA ARG A 193 -20.89 20.14 -22.65
C ARG A 193 -22.06 19.24 -22.25
N ALA A 194 -22.70 19.48 -21.10
CA ALA A 194 -23.88 18.73 -20.69
C ALA A 194 -25.13 19.20 -21.45
N ARG A 195 -25.39 18.61 -22.63
CA ARG A 195 -26.74 18.66 -23.21
C ARG A 195 -27.65 17.78 -22.33
N PRO A 196 -28.73 18.31 -21.72
CA PRO A 196 -29.72 17.44 -21.09
C PRO A 196 -30.29 16.52 -22.17
N LEU A 197 -30.29 15.21 -21.91
CA LEU A 197 -31.00 14.23 -22.73
C LEU A 197 -32.45 14.69 -22.86
N ARG A 198 -32.91 14.94 -24.09
CA ARG A 198 -34.33 15.22 -24.35
C ARG A 198 -35.12 13.99 -23.91
N LEU A 199 -35.93 14.14 -22.87
CA LEU A 199 -36.96 13.18 -22.52
C LEU A 199 -37.89 13.05 -23.73
N MET A 200 -37.75 11.96 -24.50
CA MET A 200 -38.75 11.61 -25.49
C MET A 200 -39.96 11.07 -24.71
N ALA A 201 -41.09 11.77 -24.82
CA ALA A 201 -42.37 11.26 -24.36
C ALA A 201 -42.69 9.99 -25.15
N VAL A 202 -42.65 8.84 -24.48
CA VAL A 202 -43.19 7.59 -25.02
C VAL A 202 -44.70 7.74 -25.02
N ALA A 203 -45.34 7.65 -26.20
CA ALA A 203 -46.79 7.71 -26.32
C ALA A 203 -47.42 6.55 -25.54
N ALA A 204 -48.43 6.86 -24.72
CA ALA A 204 -49.18 5.87 -23.95
C ALA A 204 -49.89 4.89 -24.91
N SER A 205 -49.60 3.60 -24.78
CA SER A 205 -50.31 2.51 -25.47
C SER A 205 -51.74 2.40 -24.93
N PRO A 206 -52.79 2.41 -25.78
CA PRO A 206 -54.17 2.29 -25.34
C PRO A 206 -54.56 0.81 -25.32
N ARG A 207 -54.07 0.04 -24.36
CA ARG A 207 -54.64 -1.29 -24.05
C ARG A 207 -54.14 -1.82 -22.72
N ALA A 208 -54.80 -1.37 -21.65
CA ALA A 208 -55.06 -2.13 -20.43
C ALA A 208 -55.92 -1.27 -19.49
N SER A 209 -57.24 -1.42 -19.58
CA SER A 209 -58.12 -1.23 -18.44
C SER A 209 -58.82 -2.58 -18.20
N PRO A 210 -58.94 -3.05 -16.95
CA PRO A 210 -59.91 -4.08 -16.60
C PRO A 210 -61.34 -3.56 -16.73
#